data_AF-A0A1X0XPF5-F1
#
_entry.id   AF-A0A1X0XPF5-F1
#
_cell.length_a   1.000
_cell.length_b   1.000
_cell.length_c   1.000
_cell.angle_alpha   90.00
_cell.angle_beta   90.00
_cell.angle_gamma   90.00
#
_symmetry.space_group_name_H-M   'P 1'
#
loop_
_entity.id
_entity.type
_entity.pdbx_description
1 polymer ?
#
loop_
_entity_poly.entity_id
_entity_poly.type
_entity_poly.pdbx_seq_one_letter_code
_entity_poly.pdbx_strand_id
1 'polypeptide(L)'
;MTVYQETTHMDYGLWLLREPTGAITLTGWSETPGATSAVAASKTEHWPVYTLCREPSQLAARLTELGLDLAAGHDLSDLDKNWDVYVRHPDIAALRAALDTDRARDRR
;
A
#
# COMPACT_ATOMS: atom_id res chain seq x y z
N MET A 1 -16.47 -30.28 -0.26
CA MET A 1 -15.22 -30.15 -1.02
C MET A 1 -15.05 -28.67 -1.29
N THR A 2 -14.44 -27.97 -0.33
CA THR A 2 -14.24 -26.52 -0.39
C THR A 2 -13.20 -26.28 -1.48
N VAL A 3 -13.60 -25.60 -2.55
CA VAL A 3 -12.66 -25.17 -3.59
C VAL A 3 -11.74 -24.17 -2.90
N TYR A 4 -10.50 -24.58 -2.64
CA TYR A 4 -9.42 -23.64 -2.35
C TYR A 4 -9.23 -22.86 -3.64
N GLN A 5 -9.87 -21.69 -3.74
CA GLN A 5 -9.40 -20.67 -4.67
C GLN A 5 -8.02 -20.25 -4.13
N GLU A 6 -7.00 -21.01 -4.50
CA GLU A 6 -5.63 -20.51 -4.61
C GLU A 6 -5.66 -19.46 -5.73
N THR A 7 -6.24 -18.31 -5.41
CA THR A 7 -6.01 -17.11 -6.18
C THR A 7 -4.56 -16.77 -5.89
N THR A 8 -3.66 -17.19 -6.79
CA THR A 8 -2.34 -16.57 -6.96
C THR A 8 -2.53 -15.14 -7.51
N HIS A 9 -3.52 -14.41 -6.99
CA HIS A 9 -3.60 -12.97 -7.14
C HIS A 9 -2.42 -12.49 -6.31
N MET A 10 -1.46 -11.82 -6.95
CA MET A 10 -0.53 -11.02 -6.20
C MET A 10 -1.35 -9.90 -5.55
N ASP A 11 -1.92 -10.21 -4.38
CA ASP A 11 -2.76 -9.38 -3.51
C ASP A 11 -2.00 -8.17 -2.93
N TYR A 12 -0.88 -7.79 -3.56
CA TYR A 12 -0.10 -6.65 -3.17
C TYR A 12 -0.69 -5.40 -3.80
N GLY A 13 -1.82 -4.97 -3.23
CA GLY A 13 -2.45 -3.69 -3.57
C GLY A 13 -1.65 -2.47 -3.09
N LEU A 14 -0.51 -2.65 -2.43
CA LEU A 14 0.29 -1.56 -1.86
C LEU A 14 1.78 -1.78 -2.14
N TRP A 15 2.47 -0.70 -2.51
CA TRP A 15 3.92 -0.71 -2.68
C TRP A 15 4.54 0.65 -2.31
N LEU A 16 5.79 0.56 -1.87
CA LEU A 16 6.65 1.67 -1.53
C LEU A 16 7.55 2.00 -2.72
N LEU A 17 7.79 3.30 -2.90
CA LEU A 17 8.68 3.84 -3.90
C LEU A 17 9.62 4.86 -3.24
N ARG A 18 10.87 4.88 -3.68
CA ARG A 18 11.81 5.94 -3.35
C ARG A 18 11.82 6.98 -4.46
N GLU A 19 11.42 8.19 -4.13
CA GLU A 19 11.50 9.33 -5.03
C GLU A 19 12.95 9.76 -5.25
N PRO A 20 13.29 10.38 -6.40
CA PRO A 20 14.62 10.94 -6.64
C PRO A 20 15.08 11.96 -5.59
N THR A 21 14.12 12.60 -4.91
CA THR A 21 14.36 13.54 -3.81
C THR A 21 14.81 12.87 -2.52
N GLY A 22 14.79 11.53 -2.46
CA GLY A 22 15.09 10.73 -1.27
C GLY A 22 13.87 10.40 -0.41
N ALA A 23 12.70 10.99 -0.70
CA ALA A 23 11.48 10.71 0.03
C ALA A 23 10.93 9.32 -0.30
N ILE A 24 10.37 8.64 0.70
CA ILE A 24 9.68 7.38 0.52
C ILE A 24 8.19 7.66 0.43
N THR A 25 7.58 7.13 -0.62
CA THR A 25 6.15 7.25 -0.87
C THR A 25 5.49 5.88 -0.85
N LEU A 26 4.21 5.88 -0.48
CA LEU A 26 3.33 4.72 -0.53
C LEU A 26 2.24 5.02 -1.55
N THR A 27 2.01 4.05 -2.42
CA THR A 27 0.91 4.08 -3.37
C THR A 27 0.30 2.69 -3.46
N GLY A 28 -0.82 2.59 -4.15
CA GLY A 28 -1.60 1.38 -4.15
C GLY A 28 -2.81 1.40 -5.06
N TRP A 29 -3.55 0.31 -4.99
CA TRP A 29 -4.91 0.22 -5.48
C TRP A 29 -5.75 -0.60 -4.51
N SER A 30 -7.03 -0.29 -4.45
CA SER A 30 -8.02 -1.07 -3.72
C SER A 30 -9.16 -1.44 -4.67
N GLU A 31 -9.59 -2.69 -4.63
CA GLU A 31 -10.80 -3.12 -5.32
C GLU A 31 -12.02 -2.81 -4.45
N THR A 32 -12.97 -2.08 -5.02
CA THR A 32 -14.28 -1.91 -4.39
C THR A 32 -15.24 -2.88 -5.06
N PRO A 33 -16.01 -3.69 -4.30
CA PRO A 33 -17.01 -4.57 -4.88
C PRO A 33 -17.98 -3.75 -5.74
N GLY A 34 -18.13 -4.14 -7.00
CA GLY A 34 -19.17 -3.56 -7.86
C GLY A 34 -20.54 -3.79 -7.23
N ALA A 35 -21.40 -2.76 -7.25
CA ALA A 35 -22.68 -2.79 -6.55
C ALA A 35 -23.55 -4.00 -6.94
N THR A 36 -23.90 -4.83 -5.94
CA THR A 36 -25.09 -5.70 -5.88
C THR A 36 -25.41 -6.59 -7.08
N SER A 37 -24.42 -7.03 -7.86
CA SER A 37 -24.62 -8.08 -8.84
C SER A 37 -23.41 -8.99 -8.88
N ALA A 38 -23.63 -10.30 -8.83
CA ALA A 38 -22.59 -11.34 -8.88
C ALA A 38 -21.78 -11.34 -10.21
N VAL A 39 -22.10 -10.41 -11.11
CA VAL A 39 -21.50 -10.21 -12.43
C VAL A 39 -20.88 -8.81 -12.61
N ALA A 40 -20.97 -7.93 -11.60
CA ALA A 40 -20.39 -6.60 -11.68
C ALA A 40 -18.87 -6.70 -11.52
N ALA A 41 -18.12 -6.25 -12.53
CA ALA A 41 -16.66 -6.19 -12.48
C ALA A 41 -16.22 -5.33 -11.29
N SER A 42 -15.27 -5.84 -10.49
CA SER A 42 -14.63 -5.09 -9.40
C SER A 42 -14.07 -3.79 -9.95
N LYS A 43 -14.35 -2.66 -9.29
CA LYS A 43 -13.75 -1.38 -9.67
C LYS A 43 -12.40 -1.28 -8.95
N THR A 44 -11.32 -1.33 -9.71
CA THR A 44 -9.98 -1.00 -9.21
C THR A 44 -9.88 0.51 -9.03
N GLU A 45 -9.62 0.96 -7.82
CA GLU A 45 -9.38 2.36 -7.52
C GLU A 45 -7.92 2.56 -7.15
N HIS A 46 -7.19 3.31 -7.98
CA HIS A 46 -5.82 3.69 -7.71
C HIS A 46 -5.76 4.77 -6.63
N TRP A 47 -4.86 4.58 -5.69
CA TRP A 47 -4.63 5.53 -4.62
C TRP A 47 -3.75 6.68 -5.12
N PRO A 48 -3.89 7.87 -4.53
CA PRO A 48 -2.91 8.92 -4.74
C PRO A 48 -1.59 8.53 -4.09
N VAL A 49 -0.50 9.16 -4.51
CA VAL A 49 0.81 9.01 -3.87
C VAL A 49 0.80 9.69 -2.50
N TYR A 50 1.10 8.93 -1.44
CA TYR A 50 1.25 9.43 -0.07
C TYR A 50 2.73 9.44 0.31
N THR A 51 3.26 10.58 0.73
CA THR A 51 4.62 10.64 1.26
C THR A 51 4.63 10.12 2.69
N LEU A 52 5.37 9.04 2.96
CA LEU A 52 5.45 8.45 4.30
C LEU A 52 6.54 9.12 5.15
N CYS A 53 7.73 9.28 4.59
CA CYS A 53 8.86 9.90 5.27
C CYS A 53 9.85 10.47 4.25
N ARG A 54 10.67 11.42 4.68
CA ARG A 54 11.76 11.98 3.87
C ARG A 54 13.10 11.31 4.13
N GLU A 55 13.23 10.67 5.29
CA GLU A 55 14.43 9.95 5.71
C GLU A 55 14.16 8.44 5.72
N PRO A 56 14.95 7.62 5.01
CA PRO A 56 14.77 6.17 4.99
C PRO A 56 14.89 5.51 6.36
N SER A 57 15.68 6.09 7.27
CA SER A 57 15.84 5.62 8.65
C SER A 57 14.54 5.67 9.45
N GLN A 58 13.61 6.55 9.09
CA GLN A 58 12.29 6.67 9.74
C GLN A 58 11.27 5.67 9.20
N LEU A 59 11.55 5.04 8.05
CA LEU A 59 10.60 4.18 7.35
C LEU A 59 10.15 3.00 8.21
N ALA A 60 11.07 2.30 8.87
CA ALA A 60 10.75 1.14 9.69
C ALA A 60 9.78 1.48 10.84
N ALA A 61 9.99 2.63 11.49
CA ALA A 61 9.09 3.12 12.53
C ALA A 61 7.73 3.50 11.92
N ARG A 62 7.73 4.20 10.77
CA ARG A 62 6.49 4.62 10.11
C ARG A 62 5.64 3.46 9.62
N LEU A 63 6.26 2.39 9.12
CA LEU A 63 5.56 1.15 8.75
C LEU A 63 4.91 0.50 9.97
N THR A 64 5.63 0.45 11.09
CA THR A 64 5.11 -0.09 12.36
C THR A 64 3.90 0.72 12.85
N GLU A 65 3.98 2.05 12.83
CA GLU A 65 2.87 2.94 13.21
C GLU A 65 1.62 2.75 12.34
N LEU A 66 1.83 2.51 11.05
CA LEU A 66 0.77 2.30 10.07
C LEU A 66 0.31 0.83 9.98
N GLY A 67 0.87 -0.08 10.79
CA GLY A 67 0.53 -1.51 10.76
C GLY A 67 0.88 -2.21 9.43
N LEU A 68 1.86 -1.68 8.70
CA LEU A 68 2.30 -2.20 7.41
C LEU A 68 3.35 -3.28 7.58
N ASP A 69 3.09 -4.45 6.99
CA ASP A 69 4.03 -5.56 6.94
C ASP A 69 4.63 -5.71 5.55
N LEU A 70 5.89 -6.13 5.48
CA LEU A 70 6.53 -6.43 4.20
C LEU A 70 5.94 -7.69 3.56
N ALA A 71 5.77 -7.63 2.25
CA ALA A 71 5.47 -8.82 1.46
C ALA A 71 6.58 -9.86 1.59
N ALA A 72 6.21 -11.15 1.53
CA ALA A 72 7.19 -12.23 1.62
C ALA A 72 8.23 -12.12 0.49
N GLY A 73 9.52 -12.11 0.86
CA GLY A 73 10.63 -11.99 -0.09
C GLY A 73 11.03 -10.55 -0.45
N HIS A 74 10.41 -9.54 0.15
CA HIS A 74 10.79 -8.14 -0.02
C HIS A 74 11.56 -7.59 1.19
N ASP A 75 12.53 -6.73 0.92
CA ASP A 75 13.34 -6.03 1.93
C ASP A 75 13.33 -4.52 1.68
N LEU A 76 13.42 -3.71 2.74
CA LEU A 76 13.47 -2.25 2.61
C LEU A 76 14.71 -1.78 1.83
N SER A 77 15.79 -2.55 1.86
CA SER A 77 17.03 -2.26 1.11
C SER A 77 16.82 -2.32 -0.41
N ASP A 78 15.72 -2.91 -0.89
CA ASP A 78 15.38 -2.88 -2.32
C ASP A 78 14.98 -1.46 -2.76
N LEU A 79 14.52 -0.59 -1.85
CA LEU A 79 14.32 0.84 -2.13
C LEU A 79 15.64 1.56 -2.44
N ASP A 80 16.77 1.10 -1.92
CA ASP A 80 18.10 1.64 -2.27
C ASP A 80 18.51 1.30 -3.70
N LYS A 81 17.92 0.25 -4.27
CA LYS A 81 18.09 -0.15 -5.68
C LYS A 81 17.04 0.51 -6.60
N ASN A 82 16.22 1.40 -6.06
CA ASN A 82 15.04 1.99 -6.72
C ASN A 82 14.05 0.91 -7.19
N TRP A 83 13.89 -0.17 -6.43
CA TRP A 83 12.88 -1.20 -6.70
C TRP A 83 11.63 -0.97 -5.87
N ASP A 84 10.51 -1.44 -6.41
CA ASP A 84 9.22 -1.39 -5.73
C ASP A 84 9.20 -2.39 -4.59
N VAL A 85 8.89 -1.92 -3.38
CA VAL A 85 8.78 -2.78 -2.20
C VAL A 85 7.32 -2.96 -1.84
N TYR A 86 6.82 -4.18 -2.05
CA TYR A 86 5.43 -4.50 -1.78
C TYR A 86 5.19 -4.67 -0.28
N VAL A 87 4.05 -4.13 0.18
CA VAL A 87 3.62 -4.20 1.58
C VAL A 87 2.19 -4.70 1.67
N ARG A 88 1.80 -5.14 2.87
CA ARG A 88 0.47 -5.63 3.19
C ARG A 88 -0.07 -4.89 4.39
N HIS A 89 -1.38 -4.73 4.43
CA HIS A 89 -2.10 -4.22 5.59
C HIS A 89 -3.38 -5.03 5.76
N PRO A 90 -3.75 -5.43 7.00
CA PRO A 90 -4.95 -6.23 7.24
C PRO A 90 -6.26 -5.47 6.96
N ASP A 91 -6.24 -4.13 7.05
CA ASP A 91 -7.39 -3.27 6.78
C ASP A 91 -7.03 -2.13 5.82
N ILE A 92 -7.13 -2.41 4.52
CA ILE A 92 -6.79 -1.46 3.45
C ILE A 92 -7.64 -0.18 3.53
N ALA A 93 -8.90 -0.27 3.98
CA ALA A 93 -9.80 0.87 4.08
C ALA A 93 -9.40 1.81 5.23
N ALA A 94 -9.10 1.26 6.41
CA ALA A 94 -8.64 2.04 7.56
C ALA A 94 -7.29 2.71 7.28
N LEU A 95 -6.34 2.00 6.67
CA LEU A 95 -5.04 2.56 6.27
C LEU A 95 -5.24 3.77 5.36
N ARG A 96 -6.08 3.65 4.33
CA ARG A 96 -6.35 4.74 3.40
C ARG A 96 -6.90 5.97 4.11
N ALA A 97 -7.90 5.78 4.97
CA ALA A 97 -8.50 6.88 5.71
C ALA A 97 -7.48 7.60 6.61
N ALA A 98 -6.55 6.87 7.23
CA ALA A 98 -5.46 7.45 8.01
C ALA A 98 -4.51 8.28 7.13
N LEU A 99 -4.12 7.76 5.97
CA LEU A 99 -3.23 8.44 5.02
C LEU A 99 -3.88 9.69 4.41
N ASP A 100 -5.17 9.62 4.05
CA ASP A 100 -5.93 10.79 3.55
C ASP A 100 -6.04 11.88 4.62
N THR A 101 -6.21 11.50 5.89
CA THR A 101 -6.24 12.44 7.02
C THR A 101 -4.88 13.12 7.22
N ASP A 102 -3.79 12.35 7.19
CA ASP A 102 -2.42 12.86 7.32
C ASP A 102 -2.08 13.83 6.18
N ARG A 103 -2.41 13.45 4.94
CA ARG A 103 -2.25 14.28 3.75
C ARG A 103 -3.06 15.58 3.81
N ALA A 104 -4.27 15.54 4.35
CA ALA A 104 -5.08 16.74 4.52
C ALA A 104 -4.51 17.69 5.58
N ARG A 105 -3.81 17.14 6.58
CA ARG A 105 -3.14 17.91 7.63
C ARG A 105 -1.85 18.57 7.14
N ASP A 106 -1.05 17.88 6.33
CA ASP A 106 0.20 18.42 5.76
C ASP A 106 -0.04 19.58 4.76
N ARG A 107 -1.26 19.66 4.20
CA ARG A 107 -1.69 20.73 3.28
C ARG A 107 -2.22 22.00 3.96
N ARG A 108 -2.38 22.02 5.29
CA ARG A 108 -2.86 23.19 6.04
C ARG A 108 -1.71 23.96 6.64
#